data_AF-A0A3S0JUB3-F1
#
_entry.id   AF-A0A3S0JUB3-F1
#
_cell.length_a   1.000
_cell.length_b   1.000
_cell.length_c   1.000
_cell.angle_alpha   90.00
_cell.angle_beta   90.00
_cell.angle_gamma   90.00
#
_symmetry.space_group_name_H-M   'P 1'
#
loop_
_entity.id
_entity.type
_entity.pdbx_description
1 polymer ?
#
loop_
_entity_poly.entity_id
_entity_poly.type
_entity_poly.pdbx_seq_one_letter_code
_entity_poly.pdbx_strand_id
1 'polypeptide(L)' 'MPKRTIHNATVTLKLPSDISASAELTALRAAGIPVDSLGNAKRGFLFVRSSNGRSQTNIFRWFAGNVGQAPG' A
#
# COMPACT_ATOMS: atom_id res chain seq x y z
N MET A 1 -18.21 5.26 -23.79
CA MET A 1 -16.77 5.02 -23.50
C MET A 1 -16.66 4.64 -22.03
N PRO A 2 -16.17 3.46 -21.65
CA PRO A 2 -16.21 3.04 -20.25
C PRO A 2 -15.23 3.89 -19.45
N LYS A 3 -15.74 4.53 -18.39
CA LYS A 3 -14.95 5.27 -17.41
C LYS A 3 -13.86 4.33 -16.91
N ARG A 4 -12.63 4.62 -17.29
CA ARG A 4 -11.44 3.90 -16.85
C ARG A 4 -11.40 4.12 -15.34
N THR A 5 -11.89 3.15 -14.57
CA THR A 5 -11.85 3.16 -13.11
C THR A 5 -10.38 3.11 -12.74
N ILE A 6 -9.74 4.28 -12.66
CA ILE A 6 -8.41 4.39 -12.11
C ILE A 6 -8.62 4.03 -10.65
N HIS A 7 -8.35 2.78 -10.30
CA HIS A 7 -8.12 2.37 -8.92
C HIS A 7 -6.86 3.13 -8.47
N ASN A 8 -7.01 4.42 -8.18
CA ASN A 8 -5.97 5.20 -7.56
C ASN A 8 -5.87 4.69 -6.13
N ALA A 9 -4.66 4.32 -5.74
CA ALA A 9 -4.39 4.00 -4.35
C ALA A 9 -4.72 5.23 -3.52
N THR A 10 -5.49 5.06 -2.46
CA THR A 10 -5.80 6.12 -1.50
C THR A 10 -4.51 6.70 -0.92
N VAL A 11 -3.52 5.84 -0.68
CA VAL A 11 -2.16 6.24 -0.27
C VAL A 11 -1.15 5.46 -1.09
N THR A 12 -0.16 6.14 -1.64
CA THR A 12 1.03 5.53 -2.22
C THR A 12 2.25 5.96 -1.40
N LEU A 13 2.94 5.00 -0.80
CA LEU A 13 4.14 5.22 -0.01
C LEU A 13 5.31 4.47 -0.63
N LYS A 14 6.46 5.13 -0.78
CA LYS A 14 7.69 4.52 -1.27
C LYS A 14 8.71 4.51 -0.16
N LEU A 15 9.20 3.33 0.20
CA LEU A 15 10.20 3.14 1.24
C LEU A 15 11.44 2.45 0.65
N PRO A 16 12.64 2.71 1.19
CA PRO A 16 13.80 1.84 0.96
C PRO A 16 13.47 0.41 1.39
N SER A 17 13.95 -0.61 0.67
CA SER A 17 13.73 -2.01 1.09
C SER A 17 14.61 -2.43 2.27
N ASP A 18 15.70 -1.71 2.53
CA ASP A 18 16.67 -1.97 3.59
C ASP A 18 16.27 -1.29 4.92
N ILE A 19 15.03 -0.80 5.02
CA ILE A 19 14.50 -0.24 6.26
C ILE A 19 14.07 -1.36 7.20
N SER A 20 14.26 -1.17 8.51
CA SER A 20 13.80 -2.16 9.49
C SER A 20 12.27 -2.32 9.45
N ALA A 21 11.78 -3.52 9.76
CA ALA A 21 10.34 -3.82 9.78
C ALA A 21 9.55 -2.88 10.72
N SER A 22 10.14 -2.48 11.85
CA SER A 22 9.51 -1.54 12.79
C SER A 22 9.41 -0.12 12.20
N ALA A 23 10.41 0.33 11.45
CA ALA A 23 10.39 1.62 10.80
C ALA A 23 9.48 1.62 9.56
N GLU A 24 9.37 0.49 8.84
CA GLU A 24 8.36 0.28 7.80
C GLU A 24 6.94 0.42 8.37
N LEU A 25 6.61 -0.31 9.44
CA LEU A 25 5.31 -0.22 10.12
C LEU A 25 5.01 1.19 10.60
N THR A 26 6.01 1.87 11.16
CA THR A 26 5.87 3.25 11.64
C THR A 26 5.56 4.19 10.48
N ALA A 27 6.25 4.03 9.34
CA ALA A 27 6.03 4.83 8.15
C ALA A 27 4.65 4.57 7.52
N LEU A 28 4.19 3.31 7.47
CA LEU A 28 2.86 2.95 7.00
C LEU A 28 1.77 3.60 7.86
N ARG A 29 1.89 3.53 9.19
CA ARG A 29 0.94 4.17 10.12
C ARG A 29 0.99 5.70 10.03
N ALA A 30 2.18 6.28 9.91
CA ALA A 30 2.36 7.73 9.72
C ALA A 30 1.73 8.21 8.40
N ALA A 31 1.75 7.37 7.36
CA ALA A 31 1.07 7.62 6.09
C ALA A 31 -0.46 7.41 6.14
N GLY A 32 -1.03 7.06 7.30
CA GLY A 32 -2.46 6.82 7.48
C GLY A 32 -2.94 5.46 7.00
N ILE A 33 -2.02 4.52 6.72
CA ILE A 33 -2.37 3.15 6.32
C ILE A 33 -2.68 2.33 7.58
N PRO A 34 -3.89 1.79 7.72
CA PRO A 34 -4.28 1.03 8.90
C PRO A 34 -3.66 -0.38 8.87
N VAL A 35 -2.42 -0.51 9.35
CA VAL A 35 -1.72 -1.79 9.48
C VAL A 35 -1.68 -2.30 10.93
N ASP A 36 -1.62 -3.61 11.11
CA ASP A 36 -1.44 -4.28 12.40
C ASP A 36 0.04 -4.29 12.85
N SER A 37 0.38 -5.07 13.86
CA SER A 37 1.74 -5.21 14.37
C SER A 37 2.61 -6.14 13.52
N LEU A 38 2.00 -6.86 12.56
CA LEU A 38 2.64 -7.79 11.64
C LEU A 38 2.79 -7.19 10.22
N GLY A 39 2.19 -6.03 9.95
CA GLY A 39 2.23 -5.34 8.66
C GLY A 39 1.03 -5.62 7.76
N ASN A 40 0.04 -6.36 8.26
CA ASN A 40 -1.17 -6.63 7.49
C ASN A 40 -2.12 -5.45 7.59
N ALA A 41 -2.79 -5.12 6.47
CA ALA A 41 -3.86 -4.14 6.47
C ALA A 41 -5.03 -4.63 7.33
N LYS A 42 -5.42 -3.86 8.34
CA LYS A 42 -6.60 -4.13 9.17
C LYS A 42 -7.91 -3.95 8.41
N ARG A 43 -7.90 -3.15 7.35
CA ARG A 43 -9.05 -2.87 6.48
C ARG A 43 -8.60 -2.41 5.09
N GLY A 44 -9.44 -2.65 4.10
CA GLY A 44 -9.12 -2.37 2.70
C GLY A 44 -8.06 -3.33 2.16
N PHE A 45 -7.28 -2.87 1.20
CA PHE A 45 -6.25 -3.67 0.53
C PHE A 45 -4.92 -2.93 0.50
N LEU A 46 -3.85 -3.63 0.86
CA LEU A 46 -2.47 -3.12 0.77
C LEU A 46 -1.71 -3.96 -0.25
N PHE A 47 -1.34 -3.32 -1.35
CA PHE A 47 -0.50 -3.90 -2.37
C PHE A 47 0.95 -3.46 -2.16
N VAL A 48 1.87 -4.42 -2.18
CA VAL A 48 3.30 -4.14 -2.04
C VAL A 48 4.00 -4.59 -3.32
N ARG A 49 4.77 -3.68 -3.92
CA ARG A 49 5.70 -4.02 -4.97
C ARG A 49 7.12 -3.74 -4.50
N SER A 50 7.88 -4.79 -4.27
CA SER A 50 9.32 -4.73 -4.09
C SER A 50 10.00 -4.62 -5.45
N SER A 51 10.91 -3.67 -5.60
CA SER A 51 11.78 -3.58 -6.78
C SER A 51 13.17 -4.08 -6.41
N ASN A 52 13.63 -5.15 -7.05
CA ASN A 52 14.94 -5.75 -6.78
C ASN A 52 16.07 -5.15 -7.65
N GLY A 53 15.92 -3.89 -8.07
CA GLY A 53 16.91 -3.17 -8.89
C GLY A 53 18.08 -2.58 -8.07
N ARG A 54 18.93 -1.76 -8.71
CA ARG A 54 20.06 -1.04 -8.06
C ARG A 54 19.63 -0.10 -6.92
N SER A 55 18.36 0.31 -6.88
CA SER A 55 17.76 1.02 -5.75
C SER A 55 16.58 0.19 -5.28
N GLN A 56 16.84 -0.71 -4.34
CA GLN A 56 15.81 -1.57 -3.81
C GLN A 56 14.82 -0.73 -3.01
N THR A 57 13.59 -0.62 -3.52
CA THR A 57 12.54 0.19 -2.90
C THR A 57 11.24 -0.60 -2.91
N ASN A 58 10.51 -0.50 -1.80
CA ASN A 58 9.18 -1.06 -1.64
C ASN A 58 8.16 0.05 -1.91
N ILE A 59 7.24 -0.22 -2.84
CA ILE A 59 6.12 0.66 -3.14
C ILE A 59 4.87 0.04 -2.52
N PHE A 60 4.33 0.71 -1.52
CA PHE A 60 3.09 0.38 -0.83
C PHE A 60 1.95 1.19 -1.42
N ARG A 61 0.90 0.50 -1.85
CA ARG A 61 -0.32 1.10 -2.41
C ARG A 61 -1.51 0.63 -1.60
N TRP A 62 -2.06 1.51 -0.79
CA TRP A 62 -3.22 1.22 0.03
C TRP A 62 -4.51 1.70 -0.65
N PHE A 63 -5.56 0.89 -0.54
CA PHE A 63 -6.88 1.14 -1.09
C PHE A 63 -7.90 1.03 0.03
N ALA A 64 -8.57 2.15 0.35
CA ALA A 64 -9.59 2.20 1.38
C ALA A 64 -10.91 1.52 0.97
N GLY A 65 -11.12 1.32 -0.34
CA GLY A 65 -12.35 0.73 -0.88
C GLY A 65 -12.49 -0.76 -0.58
N ASN A 66 -13.73 -1.22 -0.40
CA ASN A 66 -14.05 -2.65 -0.40
C ASN A 66 -13.59 -3.25 -1.73
N VAL A 67 -12.64 -4.18 -1.68
CA VAL A 67 -12.27 -4.99 -2.85
C VAL A 67 -13.49 -5.84 -3.20
N GLY A 68 -14.31 -5.40 -4.16
CA GLY A 68 -15.44 -6.19 -4.64
C GLY A 68 -16.69 -5.46 -5.13
N GLN A 69 -16.78 -4.13 -5.11
CA GLN A 69 -17.94 -3.48 -5.73
C GLN A 69 -17.69 -3.25 -7.22
N ALA A 70 -18.02 -4.27 -8.02
CA ALA A 70 -18.30 -4.07 -9.45
C ALA A 70 -19.34 -2.94 -9.56
N PRO A 71 -19.15 -1.95 -10.46
CA PRO A 71 -20.24 -1.03 -10.76
C PRO A 71 -21.37 -1.86 -11.40
N GLY A 72 -22.51 -1.92 -10.71
CA GLY A 72 -23.75 -2.43 -11.28
C GLY A 72 -24.29 -1.50 -12.37
#